data_AF-A0A944XYX9-F1
#
_entry.id   AF-A0A944XYX9-F1
#
_cell.length_a   1.000
_cell.length_b   1.000
_cell.length_c   1.000
_cell.angle_alpha   90.00
_cell.angle_beta   90.00
_cell.angle_gamma   90.00
#
_symmetry.space_group_name_H-M   'P 1'
#
loop_
_entity.id
_entity.type
_entity.pdbx_description
1 polymer ?
#
loop_
_entity_poly.entity_id
_entity_poly.type
_entity_poly.pdbx_seq_one_letter_code
_entity_poly.pdbx_strand_id
1 'polypeptide(L)' 'MKILVVGGGGREHAFCWALVKSPDCDALYCAPGNAGIADVAECVD' A
#
# COMPACT_ATOMS: atom_id res chain seq x y z
N MET A 1 6.36 -3.86 11.16
CA MET A 1 6.59 -4.71 9.97
C MET A 1 6.67 -3.88 8.69
N LYS A 2 7.55 -4.23 7.75
CA LYS A 2 7.56 -3.68 6.39
C LYS A 2 6.72 -4.56 5.45
N ILE A 3 5.78 -3.96 4.73
CA ILE A 3 4.78 -4.69 3.94
C ILE A 3 4.83 -4.21 2.48
N LEU A 4 4.77 -5.16 1.54
CA LEU A 4 4.68 -4.89 0.09
C LEU A 4 3.37 -5.48 -0.45
N VAL A 5 2.57 -4.65 -1.10
CA VAL A 5 1.35 -5.05 -1.82
C VAL A 5 1.64 -5.07 -3.32
N VAL A 6 1.32 -6.17 -4.01
CA VAL A 6 1.57 -6.32 -5.44
C VAL A 6 0.28 -6.10 -6.23
N GLY A 7 0.32 -5.14 -7.15
CA GLY A 7 -0.76 -4.72 -8.02
C GLY A 7 -1.00 -3.21 -7.97
N GLY A 8 -2.05 -2.74 -8.64
CA GLY A 8 -2.35 -1.31 -8.77
C GLY A 8 -3.83 -1.03 -9.01
N GLY A 9 -4.71 -1.96 -8.64
CA GLY A 9 -6.16 -1.81 -8.77
C GLY A 9 -6.82 -1.28 -7.50
N GLY A 10 -8.16 -1.17 -7.54
CA GLY A 10 -8.94 -0.73 -6.37
C GLY A 10 -8.87 -1.71 -5.19
N ARG A 11 -8.66 -3.01 -5.46
CA ARG A 11 -8.47 -4.02 -4.40
C ARG A 11 -7.18 -3.78 -3.63
N GLU A 12 -6.10 -3.51 -4.32
CA GLU A 12 -4.80 -3.23 -3.70
C GLU A 12 -4.84 -1.91 -2.92
N HIS A 13 -5.56 -0.92 -3.41
CA HIS A 13 -5.86 0.29 -2.63
C HIS A 13 -6.62 -0.02 -1.34
N ALA A 14 -7.67 -0.84 -1.38
CA ALA A 14 -8.41 -1.22 -0.17
C ALA A 14 -7.51 -1.94 0.85
N PHE A 15 -6.60 -2.81 0.40
CA PHE A 15 -5.60 -3.42 1.28
C PHE A 15 -4.64 -2.37 1.86
N CYS A 16 -4.06 -1.50 1.04
CA CYS A 16 -3.13 -0.48 1.53
C CYS A 16 -3.79 0.45 2.57
N TRP A 17 -5.03 0.88 2.29
CA TRP A 17 -5.83 1.71 3.19
C TRP A 17 -6.13 1.05 4.55
N ALA A 18 -6.27 -0.28 4.58
CA ALA A 18 -6.46 -1.01 5.82
C ALA A 18 -5.13 -1.24 6.55
N LEU A 19 -4.08 -1.65 5.83
CA LEU A 19 -2.78 -2.01 6.38
C LEU A 19 -2.06 -0.82 7.03
N VAL A 20 -2.15 0.38 6.45
CA VAL A 20 -1.50 1.60 6.98
C VAL A 20 -1.99 1.99 8.38
N LYS A 21 -3.16 1.48 8.81
CA LYS A 21 -3.74 1.75 10.14
C LYS A 21 -3.28 0.77 11.21
N SER A 22 -2.61 -0.32 10.83
CA SER A 22 -2.12 -1.29 11.79
C SER A 22 -1.01 -0.67 12.65
N PRO A 23 -1.03 -0.80 13.99
CA PRO A 23 0.08 -0.37 14.83
C PRO A 23 1.38 -1.12 14.52
N ASP A 24 1.29 -2.28 13.87
CA ASP A 24 2.43 -3.10 13.46
C ASP A 24 2.94 -2.73 12.05
N CYS A 25 2.42 -1.69 11.40
CA CYS A 25 2.87 -1.25 10.08
C CYS A 25 3.99 -0.20 10.22
N ASP A 26 5.25 -0.59 9.96
CA ASP A 26 6.38 0.34 10.02
C ASP A 26 6.55 1.07 8.68
N ALA A 27 6.31 0.37 7.57
CA ALA A 27 6.37 0.91 6.23
C ALA A 27 5.50 0.07 5.29
N LEU A 28 4.83 0.75 4.37
CA LEU A 28 3.92 0.14 3.40
C LEU A 28 4.30 0.58 1.99
N TYR A 29 4.56 -0.40 1.14
CA TYR A 29 4.93 -0.22 -0.26
C TYR A 29 3.88 -0.88 -1.15
N CYS A 30 3.71 -0.37 -2.36
CA CYS A 30 2.91 -1.02 -3.39
C CYS A 30 3.60 -0.99 -4.75
N ALA A 31 3.59 -2.11 -5.47
CA ALA A 31 4.25 -2.22 -6.78
C ALA A 31 3.28 -2.78 -7.84
N PRO A 32 3.01 -2.06 -8.95
CA PRO A 32 3.44 -0.69 -9.24
C PRO A 32 2.60 0.39 -8.50
N GLY A 33 1.47 0.01 -7.90
CA GLY A 33 0.54 0.97 -7.29
C GLY A 33 -0.26 1.80 -8.30
N ASN A 34 -0.92 2.85 -7.82
CA ASN A 34 -1.66 3.83 -8.60
C ASN A 34 -1.75 5.16 -7.82
N ALA A 35 -2.36 6.20 -8.41
CA ALA A 35 -2.46 7.52 -7.79
C ALA A 35 -3.20 7.54 -6.44
N GLY A 36 -4.23 6.70 -6.25
CA GLY A 36 -4.93 6.62 -4.97
C GLY A 36 -4.15 5.82 -3.92
N ILE A 37 -3.37 4.83 -4.33
CA ILE A 37 -2.49 4.08 -3.43
C ILE A 37 -1.37 4.98 -2.90
N ALA A 38 -0.87 5.92 -3.71
CA ALA A 38 0.16 6.87 -3.32
C ALA A 38 -0.24 7.77 -2.13
N ASP A 39 -1.53 7.91 -1.83
CA ASP A 39 -2.03 8.63 -0.66
C ASP A 39 -1.82 7.87 0.66
N VAL A 40 -1.62 6.55 0.59
CA VAL A 40 -1.59 5.65 1.77
C VAL A 40 -0.39 4.68 1.81
N ALA A 41 0.40 4.58 0.74
CA ALA A 41 1.56 3.71 0.61
C ALA A 41 2.59 4.31 -0.37
N GLU A 42 3.86 3.91 -0.25
CA GLU A 42 4.90 4.28 -1.22
C GLU A 42 4.79 3.40 -2.48
N CYS A 43 4.53 4.01 -3.64
CA CYS A 43 4.53 3.29 -4.92
C CYS A 43 5.95 3.09 -5.44
N VAL A 44 6.31 1.85 -5.79
CA VAL A 44 7.65 1.46 -6.28
C VAL A 44 7.54 0.58 -7.53
N ASP A 45 8.58 0.56 -8.36
CA ASP A 45 8.64 -0.20 -9.63
C ASP A 45 9.37 -1.54 -9.50
#